data_AF-A6Q850-F1
#
_entry.id   AF-A6Q850-F1
#
_cell.length_a   1.000
_cell.length_b   1.000
_cell.length_c   1.000
_cell.angle_alpha   90.00
_cell.angle_beta   90.00
_cell.angle_gamma   90.00
#
_symmetry.space_group_name_H-M   'P 1'
#
loop_
_entity.id
_entity.type
_entity.pdbx_description
1 polymer ?
#
loop_
_entity_poly.entity_id
_entity_poly.type
_entity_poly.pdbx_seq_one_letter_code
_entity_poly.pdbx_strand_id
1 'polypeptide(L)'
;MKFLMVLIIVLTSLFANMFDDQAYEAYKNGRYKKAFKLYGESYSAKADYNLARFYERGIGTEKNQTKALWHYNKVYESMDFQNYKTCEDEMLPYYYVTLKKLHKDAQSKALKRFCKSAKNPFIVKCPAARVIPKTDRATLSEFDCSLYKRFPKSMKRILHIHAKMKDNDSVYEELLIKQYKSKMITAIRPIISYYIQKETKCIRSAQTNSDVERCLNDYEDFLHKALLSQQVTVGIRPSEEMLEKDPKLKKEMEDERKMYEERRIFLQQKATRKDKEEAVRKLKKLHNNVGIYYQ
;
A
#
# COMPACT_ATOMS: atom_id res chain seq x y z
N MET A 1 -21.47 9.55 16.06
CA MET A 1 -21.79 10.03 14.69
C MET A 1 -20.56 10.17 13.78
N LYS A 2 -19.47 10.85 14.18
CA LYS A 2 -18.26 10.98 13.34
C LYS A 2 -17.60 9.64 12.98
N PHE A 3 -17.49 8.70 13.93
CA PHE A 3 -17.01 7.34 13.65
C PHE A 3 -17.94 6.53 12.74
N LEU A 4 -19.26 6.68 12.88
CA LEU A 4 -20.25 5.99 12.04
C LEU A 4 -20.18 6.47 10.58
N MET A 5 -20.00 7.78 10.36
CA MET A 5 -19.80 8.34 9.02
C MET A 5 -18.48 7.87 8.38
N VAL A 6 -17.38 7.81 9.14
CA VAL A 6 -16.10 7.28 8.63
C VAL A 6 -16.21 5.80 8.29
N LEU A 7 -16.93 5.01 9.10
CA LEU A 7 -17.18 3.59 8.83
C LEU A 7 -18.01 3.39 7.54
N ILE A 8 -19.06 4.20 7.35
CA ILE A 8 -19.90 4.17 6.14
C ILE A 8 -19.09 4.57 4.89
N ILE A 9 -18.24 5.60 4.97
CA ILE A 9 -17.39 6.02 3.85
C ILE A 9 -16.41 4.90 3.47
N VAL A 10 -15.76 4.27 4.45
CA VAL A 10 -14.85 3.13 4.22
C VAL A 10 -15.60 1.93 3.62
N LEU A 11 -16.78 1.59 4.14
CA LEU A 11 -17.66 0.54 3.57
C LEU A 11 -18.04 0.85 2.12
N THR A 12 -18.43 2.09 1.79
CA THR A 12 -18.82 2.45 0.41
C THR A 12 -17.67 2.39 -0.59
N SER A 13 -16.44 2.70 -0.18
CA SER A 13 -15.26 2.58 -1.05
C SER A 13 -14.87 1.12 -1.34
N LEU A 14 -15.17 0.19 -0.42
CA LEU A 14 -14.85 -1.24 -0.56
C LEU A 14 -15.80 -1.95 -1.54
N PHE A 15 -17.10 -1.62 -1.54
CA PHE A 15 -18.05 -2.26 -2.46
C PHE A 15 -17.80 -1.89 -3.93
N ALA A 16 -17.29 -0.69 -4.23
CA ALA A 16 -17.15 -0.21 -5.61
C ALA A 16 -16.16 -1.04 -6.45
N ASN A 17 -15.02 -1.43 -5.89
CA ASN A 17 -14.00 -2.19 -6.64
C ASN A 17 -14.45 -3.62 -6.97
N MET A 18 -15.16 -4.27 -6.03
CA MET A 18 -15.72 -5.61 -6.24
C MET A 18 -16.72 -5.65 -7.41
N PHE A 19 -17.54 -4.61 -7.59
CA PHE A 19 -18.51 -4.55 -8.68
C PHE A 19 -17.83 -4.36 -10.04
N ASP A 20 -16.74 -3.59 -10.13
CA ASP A 20 -16.01 -3.35 -11.38
C ASP A 20 -15.41 -4.62 -11.99
N ASP A 21 -14.78 -5.45 -11.17
CA ASP A 21 -14.15 -6.69 -11.63
C ASP A 21 -15.19 -7.73 -12.04
N GLN A 22 -16.26 -7.88 -11.26
CA GLN A 22 -17.39 -8.73 -11.63
C GLN A 22 -18.07 -8.25 -12.92
N ALA A 23 -18.21 -6.94 -13.09
CA ALA A 23 -18.77 -6.35 -14.30
C ALA A 23 -17.88 -6.62 -15.52
N TYR A 24 -16.57 -6.46 -15.37
CA TYR A 24 -15.61 -6.71 -16.44
C TYR A 24 -15.58 -8.19 -16.85
N GLU A 25 -15.61 -9.10 -15.90
CA GLU A 25 -15.68 -10.53 -16.19
C GLU A 25 -17.03 -10.92 -16.81
N ALA A 26 -18.15 -10.33 -16.38
CA ALA A 26 -19.44 -10.51 -17.05
C ALA A 26 -19.38 -10.01 -18.50
N TYR A 27 -18.75 -8.87 -18.76
CA TYR A 27 -18.57 -8.30 -20.10
C TYR A 27 -17.74 -9.22 -20.99
N LYS A 28 -16.58 -9.70 -20.52
CA LYS A 28 -15.72 -10.63 -21.28
C LYS A 28 -16.43 -11.93 -21.64
N ASN A 29 -17.32 -12.40 -20.78
CA ASN A 29 -18.12 -13.61 -20.99
C ASN A 29 -19.40 -13.35 -21.80
N GLY A 30 -19.53 -12.20 -22.47
CA GLY A 30 -20.70 -11.85 -23.30
C GLY A 30 -21.99 -11.56 -22.52
N ARG A 31 -21.94 -11.54 -21.17
CA ARG A 31 -23.11 -11.29 -20.30
C ARG A 31 -23.35 -9.78 -20.15
N TYR A 32 -23.60 -9.10 -21.26
CA TYR A 32 -23.62 -7.64 -21.33
C TYR A 32 -24.68 -6.97 -20.46
N LYS A 33 -25.90 -7.50 -20.37
CA LYS A 33 -26.95 -6.96 -19.47
C LYS A 33 -26.52 -7.02 -18.00
N LYS A 34 -25.87 -8.12 -17.61
CA LYS A 34 -25.33 -8.29 -16.25
C LYS A 34 -24.17 -7.32 -16.00
N ALA A 35 -23.24 -7.21 -16.94
CA ALA A 35 -22.13 -6.27 -16.84
C ALA A 35 -22.62 -4.81 -16.71
N PHE A 36 -23.62 -4.43 -17.50
CA PHE A 36 -24.24 -3.11 -17.44
C PHE A 36 -24.80 -2.81 -16.05
N LYS A 37 -25.57 -3.75 -15.49
CA LYS A 37 -26.13 -3.63 -14.14
C LYS A 37 -25.03 -3.48 -13.09
N LEU A 38 -24.01 -4.34 -13.12
CA LEU A 38 -22.91 -4.32 -12.16
C LEU A 38 -22.08 -3.04 -12.24
N TYR A 39 -21.80 -2.51 -13.44
CA TYR A 39 -21.17 -1.20 -13.57
C TYR A 39 -22.04 -0.07 -13.01
N GLY A 40 -23.38 -0.17 -13.13
CA GLY A 40 -24.31 0.79 -12.53
C GLY A 40 -24.36 0.75 -10.99
N GLU A 41 -23.95 -0.36 -10.40
CA GLU A 41 -23.83 -0.56 -8.94
C GLU A 41 -22.44 -0.14 -8.42
N SER A 42 -21.49 0.14 -9.32
CA SER A 42 -20.15 0.63 -8.99
C SER A 42 -20.07 2.15 -9.06
N TYR A 43 -19.36 2.75 -8.11
CA TYR A 43 -19.17 4.20 -7.98
C TYR A 43 -17.74 4.61 -8.28
N SER A 44 -17.18 4.16 -9.40
CA SER A 44 -15.81 4.45 -9.81
C SER A 44 -15.75 5.18 -11.17
N ALA A 45 -14.66 5.91 -11.42
CA ALA A 45 -14.42 6.52 -12.72
C ALA A 45 -14.29 5.46 -13.84
N LYS A 46 -13.85 4.24 -13.51
CA LYS A 46 -13.76 3.11 -14.43
C LYS A 46 -15.15 2.58 -14.77
N ALA A 47 -16.06 2.51 -13.80
CA ALA A 47 -17.46 2.16 -14.00
C ALA A 47 -18.16 3.17 -14.90
N ASP A 48 -18.06 4.47 -14.57
CA ASP A 48 -18.67 5.55 -15.36
C ASP A 48 -18.15 5.54 -16.80
N TYR A 49 -16.84 5.32 -17.02
CA TYR A 49 -16.31 5.18 -18.38
C TYR A 49 -16.94 3.99 -19.14
N ASN A 50 -17.12 2.85 -18.47
CA ASN A 50 -17.72 1.68 -19.12
C ASN A 50 -19.22 1.88 -19.38
N LEU A 51 -19.97 2.49 -18.46
CA LEU A 51 -21.37 2.88 -18.69
C LEU A 51 -21.52 3.83 -19.88
N ALA A 52 -20.62 4.83 -19.99
CA ALA A 52 -20.58 5.72 -21.14
C ALA A 52 -20.46 4.95 -22.46
N ARG A 53 -19.55 3.97 -22.51
CA ARG A 53 -19.37 3.11 -23.69
C ARG A 53 -20.56 2.20 -23.98
N PHE A 54 -21.21 1.68 -22.94
CA PHE A 54 -22.38 0.80 -23.09
C PHE A 54 -23.54 1.58 -23.71
N TYR A 55 -23.82 2.78 -23.21
CA TYR A 55 -24.83 3.66 -23.80
C TYR A 55 -24.44 4.17 -25.19
N GLU A 56 -23.17 4.49 -25.44
CA GLU A 56 -22.70 4.93 -26.76
C GLU A 56 -22.96 3.86 -27.84
N ARG A 57 -22.74 2.59 -27.48
CA ARG A 57 -22.75 1.45 -28.42
C ARG A 57 -24.02 0.59 -28.37
N GLY A 58 -24.89 0.79 -27.39
CA GLY A 58 -26.05 -0.07 -27.15
C GLY A 58 -25.66 -1.48 -26.68
N ILE A 59 -24.60 -1.60 -25.88
CA ILE A 59 -24.15 -2.90 -25.37
C ILE A 59 -24.93 -3.24 -24.10
N GLY A 60 -25.73 -4.31 -24.12
CA GLY A 60 -26.50 -4.74 -22.94
C GLY A 60 -27.58 -3.75 -22.46
N THR A 61 -27.79 -2.66 -23.19
CA THR A 61 -28.75 -1.58 -22.96
C THR A 61 -29.05 -0.89 -24.29
N GLU A 62 -30.06 -0.03 -24.34
CA GLU A 62 -30.35 0.76 -25.54
C GLU A 62 -29.29 1.83 -25.77
N LYS A 63 -29.00 2.10 -27.05
CA LYS A 63 -28.10 3.17 -27.43
C LYS A 63 -28.68 4.52 -27.00
N ASN A 64 -27.92 5.29 -26.23
CA ASN A 64 -28.34 6.60 -25.74
C ASN A 64 -27.14 7.56 -25.63
N GLN A 65 -26.98 8.46 -26.60
CA GLN A 65 -25.83 9.37 -26.63
C GLN A 65 -25.84 10.39 -25.49
N THR A 66 -27.02 10.86 -25.07
CA THR A 66 -27.15 11.81 -23.95
C THR A 66 -26.65 11.20 -22.64
N LYS A 67 -27.04 9.96 -22.35
CA LYS A 67 -26.55 9.23 -21.16
C LYS A 67 -25.06 8.91 -21.28
N ALA A 68 -24.58 8.57 -22.48
CA ALA A 68 -23.15 8.36 -22.70
C ALA A 68 -22.32 9.61 -22.38
N LEU A 69 -22.73 10.78 -22.88
CA LEU A 69 -22.08 12.06 -22.58
C LEU A 69 -22.15 12.42 -21.11
N TRP A 70 -23.27 12.15 -20.44
CA TRP A 70 -23.40 12.36 -18.99
C TRP A 70 -22.35 11.57 -18.20
N HIS A 71 -22.23 10.27 -18.46
CA HIS A 71 -21.21 9.44 -17.79
C HIS A 71 -19.78 9.86 -18.15
N TYR A 72 -19.49 10.23 -19.41
CA TYR A 72 -18.17 10.79 -19.77
C TYR A 72 -17.86 12.06 -18.99
N ASN A 73 -18.82 12.95 -18.77
CA ASN A 73 -18.62 14.15 -17.94
C ASN A 73 -18.27 13.79 -16.50
N LYS A 74 -18.89 12.77 -15.89
CA LYS A 74 -18.52 12.32 -14.53
C LYS A 74 -17.08 11.83 -14.45
N VAL A 75 -16.62 11.10 -15.45
CA VAL A 75 -15.21 10.69 -15.54
C VAL A 75 -14.30 11.92 -15.63
N TYR A 76 -14.65 12.91 -16.44
CA TYR A 76 -13.90 14.16 -16.55
C TYR A 76 -13.85 14.95 -15.22
N GLU A 77 -14.97 15.04 -14.51
CA GLU A 77 -15.06 15.72 -13.21
C GLU A 77 -14.24 15.03 -12.11
N SER A 78 -14.01 13.72 -12.22
CA SER A 78 -13.13 12.98 -11.30
C SER A 78 -11.63 13.20 -11.54
N MET A 79 -11.24 13.84 -12.64
CA MET A 79 -9.83 14.01 -12.99
C MET A 79 -9.15 15.10 -12.16
N ASP A 80 -8.04 14.76 -11.50
CA ASP A 80 -7.20 15.72 -10.80
C ASP A 80 -6.04 16.19 -11.71
N PHE A 81 -6.21 17.35 -12.36
CA PHE A 81 -5.22 17.92 -13.28
C PHE A 81 -3.98 18.51 -12.59
N GLN A 82 -3.93 18.54 -11.26
CA GLN A 82 -2.79 19.11 -10.50
C GLN A 82 -1.97 18.03 -9.78
N ASN A 83 -2.47 16.80 -9.76
CA ASN A 83 -1.84 15.69 -9.07
C ASN A 83 -1.08 14.80 -10.05
N TYR A 84 0.22 14.62 -9.81
CA TYR A 84 1.06 13.77 -10.65
C TYR A 84 0.56 12.31 -10.68
N LYS A 85 -0.20 11.86 -9.66
CA LYS A 85 -0.79 10.52 -9.63
C LYS A 85 -1.70 10.26 -10.84
N THR A 86 -2.44 11.26 -11.32
CA THR A 86 -3.23 11.18 -12.57
C THR A 86 -2.39 10.75 -13.78
N CYS A 87 -1.09 11.05 -13.76
CA CYS A 87 -0.14 10.70 -14.82
C CYS A 87 0.55 9.33 -14.63
N GLU A 88 0.34 8.70 -13.48
CA GLU A 88 0.82 7.37 -13.12
C GLU A 88 -0.32 6.35 -12.99
N ASP A 89 -1.56 6.81 -12.92
CA ASP A 89 -2.80 6.03 -12.81
C ASP A 89 -3.08 5.21 -14.10
N GLU A 90 -3.62 4.01 -13.93
CA GLU A 90 -4.12 3.14 -15.00
C GLU A 90 -5.27 3.78 -15.78
N MET A 91 -5.99 4.75 -15.20
CA MET A 91 -7.07 5.49 -15.85
C MET A 91 -6.60 6.48 -16.92
N LEU A 92 -5.30 6.80 -17.00
CA LEU A 92 -4.79 7.83 -17.92
C LEU A 92 -5.20 7.64 -19.40
N PRO A 93 -5.16 6.44 -20.01
CA PRO A 93 -5.64 6.23 -21.37
C PRO A 93 -7.13 6.54 -21.52
N TYR A 94 -7.93 6.16 -20.52
CA TYR A 94 -9.37 6.38 -20.46
C TYR A 94 -9.69 7.87 -20.39
N TYR A 95 -8.93 8.63 -19.60
CA TYR A 95 -9.04 10.08 -19.53
C TYR A 95 -8.82 10.77 -20.88
N TYR A 96 -7.81 10.35 -21.66
CA TYR A 96 -7.62 10.90 -23.01
C TYR A 96 -8.79 10.59 -23.93
N VAL A 97 -9.36 9.39 -23.85
CA VAL A 97 -10.55 9.02 -24.63
C VAL A 97 -11.75 9.85 -24.20
N THR A 98 -12.01 9.97 -22.90
CA THR A 98 -13.09 10.81 -22.35
C THR A 98 -12.97 12.26 -22.82
N LEU A 99 -11.79 12.86 -22.72
CA LEU A 99 -11.56 14.23 -23.19
C LEU A 99 -11.85 14.38 -24.69
N LYS A 100 -11.45 13.40 -25.50
CA LYS A 100 -11.78 13.38 -26.93
C LYS A 100 -13.28 13.26 -27.16
N LYS A 101 -13.97 12.41 -26.41
CA LYS A 101 -15.44 12.20 -26.50
C LYS A 101 -16.24 13.44 -26.11
N LEU A 102 -15.69 14.25 -25.20
CA LEU A 102 -16.29 15.52 -24.77
C LEU A 102 -15.82 16.73 -25.58
N HIS A 103 -15.06 16.53 -26.68
CA HIS A 103 -14.48 17.61 -27.48
C HIS A 103 -13.60 18.60 -26.68
N LYS A 104 -12.93 18.11 -25.63
CA LYS A 104 -12.05 18.89 -24.74
C LYS A 104 -10.58 18.83 -25.17
N ASP A 105 -10.31 19.24 -26.41
CA ASP A 105 -8.97 19.15 -27.02
C ASP A 105 -7.91 19.99 -26.29
N ALA A 106 -8.28 21.17 -25.81
CA ALA A 106 -7.39 22.04 -25.05
C ALA A 106 -6.93 21.37 -23.75
N GLN A 107 -7.87 20.75 -23.02
CA GLN A 107 -7.61 20.01 -21.78
C GLN A 107 -6.80 18.74 -22.05
N SER A 108 -7.07 18.03 -23.15
CA SER A 108 -6.26 16.87 -23.58
C SER A 108 -4.80 17.26 -23.83
N LYS A 109 -4.56 18.37 -24.53
CA LYS A 109 -3.22 18.93 -24.73
C LYS A 109 -2.58 19.38 -23.41
N ALA A 110 -3.36 20.01 -22.53
CA ALA A 110 -2.90 20.46 -21.22
C ALA A 110 -2.47 19.28 -20.34
N LEU A 111 -3.28 18.22 -20.25
CA LEU A 111 -2.95 16.98 -19.53
C LEU A 111 -1.68 16.34 -20.08
N LYS A 112 -1.55 16.26 -21.41
CA LYS A 112 -0.34 15.73 -22.04
C LYS A 112 0.92 16.52 -21.66
N ARG A 113 0.84 17.85 -21.63
CA ARG A 113 1.94 18.73 -21.19
C ARG A 113 2.23 18.54 -19.71
N PHE A 114 1.19 18.56 -18.88
CA PHE A 114 1.29 18.31 -17.44
C PHE A 114 1.96 16.97 -17.17
N CYS A 115 1.51 15.86 -17.75
CA CYS A 115 2.10 14.54 -17.53
C CYS A 115 3.52 14.36 -18.11
N LYS A 116 3.98 15.27 -18.96
CA LYS A 116 5.38 15.33 -19.41
C LYS A 116 6.28 16.01 -18.35
N SER A 117 5.77 17.03 -17.66
CA SER A 117 6.51 17.80 -16.66
C SER A 117 6.31 17.28 -15.22
N ALA A 118 5.13 16.76 -14.92
CA ALA A 118 4.74 16.23 -13.62
C ALA A 118 5.58 14.99 -13.33
N LYS A 119 6.44 15.11 -12.34
CA LYS A 119 7.29 14.03 -11.86
C LYS A 119 6.84 13.69 -10.45
N ASN A 120 6.76 12.39 -10.18
CA ASN A 120 6.62 11.90 -8.82
C ASN A 120 7.73 12.53 -7.94
N PRO A 121 7.40 13.27 -6.86
CA PRO A 121 8.38 13.99 -6.05
C PRO A 121 9.49 13.10 -5.50
N PHE A 122 9.16 11.84 -5.18
CA PHE A 122 10.16 10.86 -4.75
C PHE A 122 11.13 10.52 -5.88
N ILE A 123 10.64 10.32 -7.12
CA ILE A 123 11.50 10.05 -8.29
C ILE A 123 12.45 11.23 -8.59
N VAL A 124 12.02 12.47 -8.32
CA VAL A 124 12.90 13.65 -8.47
C VAL A 124 14.07 13.55 -7.51
N LYS A 125 13.82 13.23 -6.23
CA LYS A 125 14.85 13.05 -5.20
C LYS A 125 15.66 11.76 -5.38
N CYS A 126 15.05 10.72 -5.96
CA CYS A 126 15.62 9.41 -6.17
C CYS A 126 15.43 8.92 -7.62
N PRO A 127 16.29 9.36 -8.57
CA PRO A 127 16.17 8.94 -9.97
C PRO A 127 16.27 7.41 -10.19
N ALA A 128 16.96 6.70 -9.29
CA ALA A 128 17.12 5.24 -9.36
C ALA A 128 15.78 4.49 -9.24
N ALA A 129 14.80 5.05 -8.53
CA ALA A 129 13.47 4.48 -8.40
C ALA A 129 12.65 4.50 -9.71
N ARG A 130 13.14 5.14 -10.78
CA ARG A 130 12.49 5.14 -12.10
C ARG A 130 12.37 3.73 -12.71
N VAL A 131 13.16 2.78 -12.24
CA VAL A 131 13.06 1.35 -12.60
C VAL A 131 11.69 0.74 -12.28
N ILE A 132 10.94 1.35 -11.36
CA ILE A 132 9.60 0.92 -10.97
C ILE A 132 8.57 1.44 -12.00
N PRO A 133 7.73 0.57 -12.59
CA PRO A 133 6.63 0.97 -13.48
C PRO A 133 5.71 1.98 -12.80
N LYS A 134 5.12 2.92 -13.55
CA LYS A 134 4.26 3.98 -13.01
C LYS A 134 3.10 3.45 -12.16
N THR A 135 2.44 2.38 -12.62
CA THR A 135 1.33 1.69 -11.92
C THR A 135 1.73 1.16 -10.56
N ASP A 136 3.02 0.87 -10.36
CA ASP A 136 3.54 0.21 -9.17
C ASP A 136 4.17 1.22 -8.18
N ARG A 137 3.95 2.54 -8.37
CA ARG A 137 4.67 3.60 -7.63
C ARG A 137 3.98 4.09 -6.35
N ALA A 138 2.86 3.49 -5.97
CA ALA A 138 2.02 3.99 -4.88
C ALA A 138 2.76 4.15 -3.54
N THR A 139 3.71 3.25 -3.24
CA THR A 139 4.45 3.16 -1.97
C THR A 139 5.95 3.46 -2.13
N LEU A 140 6.36 4.13 -3.22
CA LEU A 140 7.78 4.41 -3.48
C LEU A 140 8.51 5.06 -2.30
N SER A 141 7.83 6.02 -1.65
CA SER A 141 8.39 6.83 -0.55
C SER A 141 8.53 6.10 0.78
N GLU A 142 8.00 4.89 0.91
CA GLU A 142 8.14 4.09 2.13
C GLU A 142 9.56 3.52 2.28
N PHE A 143 10.27 3.37 1.17
CA PHE A 143 11.60 2.77 1.09
C PHE A 143 12.69 3.80 0.82
N ASP A 144 13.86 3.57 1.40
CA ASP A 144 15.04 4.38 1.15
C ASP A 144 15.53 4.30 -0.29
N CYS A 145 15.99 5.44 -0.81
CA CYS A 145 16.54 5.52 -2.16
C CYS A 145 17.70 4.54 -2.42
N SER A 146 18.45 4.19 -1.36
CA SER A 146 19.58 3.26 -1.42
C SER A 146 19.17 1.86 -1.91
N LEU A 147 17.95 1.41 -1.59
CA LEU A 147 17.45 0.09 -1.97
C LEU A 147 17.17 0.01 -3.47
N TYR A 148 16.63 1.07 -4.08
CA TYR A 148 16.43 1.14 -5.53
C TYR A 148 17.74 1.14 -6.32
N LYS A 149 18.79 1.75 -5.75
CA LYS A 149 20.14 1.77 -6.34
C LYS A 149 20.80 0.38 -6.27
N ARG A 150 20.73 -0.27 -5.10
CA ARG A 150 21.44 -1.53 -4.84
C ARG A 150 20.68 -2.76 -5.35
N PHE A 151 19.35 -2.75 -5.26
CA PHE A 151 18.50 -3.91 -5.53
C PHE A 151 17.33 -3.58 -6.47
N PRO A 152 17.58 -2.99 -7.67
CA PRO A 152 16.51 -2.52 -8.56
C PRO A 152 15.54 -3.63 -8.98
N LYS A 153 16.03 -4.86 -9.21
CA LYS A 153 15.20 -6.01 -9.59
C LYS A 153 14.32 -6.49 -8.44
N SER A 154 14.85 -6.54 -7.22
CA SER A 154 14.08 -6.90 -6.03
C SER A 154 13.00 -5.88 -5.73
N MET A 155 13.36 -4.59 -5.72
CA MET A 155 12.39 -3.50 -5.49
C MET A 155 11.27 -3.51 -6.54
N LYS A 156 11.60 -3.73 -7.82
CA LYS A 156 10.58 -3.87 -8.87
C LYS A 156 9.61 -5.01 -8.59
N ARG A 157 10.08 -6.17 -8.12
CA ARG A 157 9.22 -7.31 -7.79
C ARG A 157 8.38 -7.06 -6.55
N ILE A 158 8.95 -6.49 -5.48
CA ILE A 158 8.25 -6.18 -4.23
C ILE A 158 7.10 -5.21 -4.51
N LEU A 159 7.38 -4.08 -5.16
CA LEU A 159 6.37 -3.05 -5.41
C LEU A 159 5.32 -3.50 -6.44
N HIS A 160 5.67 -4.38 -7.36
CA HIS A 160 4.68 -5.00 -8.23
C HIS A 160 3.70 -5.88 -7.43
N ILE A 161 4.20 -6.65 -6.46
CA ILE A 161 3.33 -7.44 -5.58
C ILE A 161 2.49 -6.51 -4.71
N HIS A 162 3.06 -5.42 -4.16
CA HIS A 162 2.30 -4.42 -3.41
C HIS A 162 1.15 -3.83 -4.22
N ALA A 163 1.39 -3.46 -5.48
CA ALA A 163 0.34 -2.97 -6.37
C ALA A 163 -0.76 -4.01 -6.53
N LYS A 164 -0.40 -5.28 -6.79
CA LYS A 164 -1.39 -6.37 -6.90
C LYS A 164 -2.15 -6.68 -5.62
N MET A 165 -1.53 -6.48 -4.46
CA MET A 165 -2.21 -6.66 -3.18
C MET A 165 -3.14 -5.47 -2.89
N LYS A 166 -2.74 -4.25 -3.23
CA LYS A 166 -3.55 -3.04 -3.04
C LYS A 166 -4.77 -2.97 -3.96
N ASP A 167 -4.65 -3.50 -5.18
CA ASP A 167 -5.75 -3.52 -6.15
C ASP A 167 -6.92 -4.43 -5.73
N ASN A 168 -6.74 -5.29 -4.71
CA ASN A 168 -7.73 -6.25 -4.27
C ASN A 168 -8.21 -5.95 -2.83
N ASP A 169 -9.51 -6.13 -2.58
CA ASP A 169 -10.11 -5.95 -1.25
C ASP A 169 -9.61 -6.98 -0.21
N SER A 170 -9.76 -6.64 1.08
CA SER A 170 -9.37 -7.45 2.25
C SER A 170 -9.92 -8.89 2.25
N VAL A 171 -11.00 -9.15 1.48
CA VAL A 171 -11.63 -10.47 1.34
C VAL A 171 -10.71 -11.49 0.69
N TYR A 172 -9.80 -11.05 -0.19
CA TYR A 172 -8.84 -11.93 -0.88
C TYR A 172 -7.43 -11.84 -0.33
N GLU A 173 -7.22 -11.09 0.75
CA GLU A 173 -5.91 -10.82 1.32
C GLU A 173 -5.19 -12.13 1.65
N GLU A 174 -5.87 -13.11 2.27
CA GLU A 174 -5.28 -14.42 2.60
C GLU A 174 -4.90 -15.24 1.35
N LEU A 175 -5.75 -15.26 0.32
CA LEU A 175 -5.49 -15.96 -0.95
C LEU A 175 -4.32 -15.32 -1.71
N LEU A 176 -4.27 -13.99 -1.74
CA LEU A 176 -3.19 -13.23 -2.39
C LEU A 176 -1.89 -13.37 -1.64
N ILE A 177 -1.93 -13.31 -0.31
CA ILE A 177 -0.78 -13.60 0.56
C ILE A 177 -0.25 -14.99 0.19
N LYS A 178 -1.10 -16.02 0.14
CA LYS A 178 -0.69 -17.38 -0.25
C LYS A 178 -0.12 -17.44 -1.67
N GLN A 179 -0.75 -16.78 -2.63
CA GLN A 179 -0.33 -16.77 -4.05
C GLN A 179 1.03 -16.10 -4.25
N TYR A 180 1.27 -14.98 -3.57
CA TYR A 180 2.47 -14.16 -3.77
C TYR A 180 3.59 -14.43 -2.76
N LYS A 181 3.34 -15.20 -1.69
CA LYS A 181 4.30 -15.52 -0.63
C LYS A 181 5.68 -15.93 -1.15
N SER A 182 5.75 -16.94 -2.03
CA SER A 182 7.06 -17.43 -2.51
C SER A 182 7.77 -16.40 -3.39
N LYS A 183 7.02 -15.64 -4.19
CA LYS A 183 7.54 -14.57 -5.05
C LYS A 183 8.07 -13.41 -4.21
N MET A 184 7.35 -13.04 -3.15
CA MET A 184 7.76 -12.01 -2.19
C MET A 184 9.04 -12.44 -1.48
N ILE A 185 9.07 -13.64 -0.89
CA ILE A 185 10.25 -14.20 -0.22
C ILE A 185 11.47 -14.22 -1.14
N THR A 186 11.28 -14.60 -2.41
CA THR A 186 12.36 -14.61 -3.41
C THR A 186 12.83 -13.19 -3.73
N ALA A 187 11.93 -12.22 -3.79
CA ALA A 187 12.26 -10.83 -4.10
C ALA A 187 13.03 -10.15 -2.96
N ILE A 188 12.64 -10.35 -1.71
CA ILE A 188 13.26 -9.73 -0.53
C ILE A 188 14.59 -10.37 -0.14
N ARG A 189 14.81 -11.66 -0.44
CA ARG A 189 15.99 -12.42 0.03
C ARG A 189 17.33 -11.71 -0.17
N PRO A 190 17.65 -11.10 -1.33
CA PRO A 190 18.91 -10.37 -1.50
C PRO A 190 19.04 -9.15 -0.58
N ILE A 191 17.94 -8.43 -0.37
CA ILE A 191 17.88 -7.25 0.49
C ILE A 191 18.08 -7.68 1.95
N ILE A 192 17.43 -8.78 2.36
CA ILE A 192 17.59 -9.33 3.70
C ILE A 192 19.05 -9.74 3.96
N SER A 193 19.68 -10.48 3.04
CA SER A 193 21.09 -10.85 3.18
C SER A 193 21.99 -9.62 3.36
N TYR A 194 21.67 -8.51 2.67
CA TYR A 194 22.36 -7.24 2.86
C TYR A 194 22.13 -6.63 4.24
N TYR A 195 20.89 -6.54 4.72
CA TYR A 195 20.60 -6.01 6.06
C TYR A 195 21.24 -6.86 7.15
N ILE A 196 21.23 -8.19 7.05
CA ILE A 196 21.91 -9.05 8.04
C ILE A 196 23.39 -8.67 8.14
N GLN A 197 24.07 -8.49 7.01
CA GLN A 197 25.48 -8.11 6.99
C GLN A 197 25.70 -6.69 7.52
N LYS A 198 24.86 -5.73 7.12
CA LYS A 198 24.90 -4.33 7.57
C LYS A 198 24.70 -4.25 9.08
N GLU A 199 23.62 -4.82 9.59
CA GLU A 199 23.25 -4.72 11.00
C GLU A 199 24.15 -5.57 11.89
N THR A 200 24.68 -6.71 11.42
CA THR A 200 25.71 -7.44 12.17
C THR A 200 26.95 -6.57 12.40
N LYS A 201 27.35 -5.74 11.42
CA LYS A 201 28.46 -4.79 11.59
C LYS A 201 28.09 -3.68 12.57
N CYS A 202 26.89 -3.11 12.44
CA CYS A 202 26.35 -2.10 13.36
C CYS A 202 26.35 -2.57 14.82
N ILE A 203 25.80 -3.77 15.08
CA ILE A 203 25.72 -4.38 16.41
C ILE A 203 27.11 -4.63 16.99
N ARG A 204 28.09 -5.08 16.19
CA ARG A 204 29.46 -5.30 16.67
C ARG A 204 30.09 -4.01 17.19
N SER A 205 29.85 -2.88 16.52
CA SER A 205 30.34 -1.56 16.90
C SER A 205 29.50 -0.83 17.96
N ALA A 206 28.30 -1.31 18.28
CA ALA A 206 27.40 -0.67 19.25
C ALA A 206 28.04 -0.47 20.63
N GLN A 207 27.81 0.68 21.26
CA GLN A 207 28.38 0.97 22.58
C GLN A 207 27.37 0.65 23.69
N THR A 208 26.10 0.95 23.45
CA THR A 208 25.00 0.76 24.40
C THR A 208 24.00 -0.27 23.87
N ASN A 209 23.15 -0.81 24.75
CA ASN A 209 22.05 -1.67 24.33
C ASN A 209 21.02 -0.90 23.49
N SER A 210 20.89 0.41 23.69
CA SER A 210 20.11 1.29 22.81
C SER A 210 20.65 1.31 21.39
N ASP A 211 21.97 1.36 21.19
CA ASP A 211 22.58 1.28 19.86
C ASP A 211 22.29 -0.08 19.19
N VAL A 212 22.38 -1.17 19.96
CA VAL A 212 22.05 -2.53 19.48
C VAL A 212 20.61 -2.60 19.00
N GLU A 213 19.67 -2.09 19.80
CA GLU A 213 18.25 -2.06 19.43
C GLU A 213 18.01 -1.19 18.19
N ARG A 214 18.66 -0.03 18.09
CA ARG A 214 18.58 0.83 16.91
C ARG A 214 19.00 0.09 15.64
N CYS A 215 20.10 -0.66 15.69
CA CYS A 215 20.54 -1.47 14.55
C CYS A 215 19.50 -2.54 14.15
N LEU A 216 18.75 -3.11 15.10
CA LEU A 216 17.72 -4.11 14.81
C LEU A 216 16.46 -3.47 14.18
N ASN A 217 16.04 -2.32 14.70
CA ASN A 217 14.82 -1.64 14.27
C ASN A 217 14.85 -1.23 12.79
N ASP A 218 16.01 -0.83 12.25
CA ASP A 218 16.19 -0.53 10.82
C ASP A 218 15.79 -1.72 9.93
N TYR A 219 16.12 -2.95 10.34
CA TYR A 219 15.80 -4.16 9.60
C TYR A 219 14.34 -4.57 9.77
N GLU A 220 13.80 -4.45 10.98
CA GLU A 220 12.39 -4.76 11.27
C GLU A 220 11.46 -3.80 10.53
N ASP A 221 11.74 -2.50 10.51
CA ASP A 221 10.99 -1.50 9.75
C ASP A 221 10.97 -1.83 8.24
N PHE A 222 12.13 -2.20 7.67
CA PHE A 222 12.18 -2.66 6.29
C PHE A 222 11.30 -3.90 6.07
N LEU A 223 11.37 -4.90 6.95
CA LEU A 223 10.57 -6.12 6.84
C LEU A 223 9.07 -5.80 6.90
N HIS A 224 8.65 -4.96 7.84
CA HIS A 224 7.25 -4.58 8.00
C HIS A 224 6.70 -3.93 6.73
N LYS A 225 7.43 -2.95 6.18
CA LYS A 225 7.07 -2.28 4.92
C LYS A 225 7.09 -3.24 3.73
N ALA A 226 8.12 -4.08 3.62
CA ALA A 226 8.25 -5.02 2.51
C ALA A 226 7.15 -6.09 2.52
N LEU A 227 6.76 -6.57 3.71
CA LEU A 227 5.79 -7.64 3.88
C LEU A 227 4.34 -7.15 4.05
N LEU A 228 4.12 -5.83 4.09
CA LEU A 228 2.80 -5.23 4.34
C LEU A 228 2.16 -5.67 5.67
N SER A 229 2.96 -6.09 6.65
CA SER A 229 2.45 -6.49 7.95
C SER A 229 1.97 -5.25 8.71
N GLN A 230 0.73 -5.28 9.22
CA GLN A 230 0.20 -4.21 10.04
C GLN A 230 1.00 -4.06 11.34
N GLN A 231 1.31 -2.82 11.74
CA GLN A 231 1.82 -2.55 13.08
C GLN A 231 0.68 -2.64 14.10
N VAL A 232 1.07 -3.09 15.30
CA VAL A 232 0.23 -3.21 16.49
C VAL A 232 -0.47 -1.89 16.80
N THR A 233 -1.76 -1.98 17.13
CA THR A 233 -2.59 -0.87 17.59
C THR A 233 -1.97 -0.17 18.78
N VAL A 234 -1.86 1.16 18.73
CA VAL A 234 -1.59 1.98 19.91
C VAL A 234 -2.77 1.78 20.86
N GLY A 235 -2.55 1.02 21.94
CA GLY A 235 -3.55 0.79 22.96
C GLY A 235 -4.00 2.13 23.57
N ILE A 236 -5.30 2.28 23.78
CA ILE A 236 -5.84 3.42 24.53
C ILE A 236 -5.35 3.28 25.97
N ARG A 237 -4.64 4.29 26.49
CA ARG A 237 -4.24 4.33 27.90
C ARG A 237 -5.51 4.34 28.76
N PRO A 238 -5.72 3.38 29.68
CA PRO A 238 -6.88 3.37 30.57
C PRO A 238 -6.97 4.66 31.39
N SER A 239 -8.19 5.15 31.64
CA SER A 239 -8.38 6.29 32.52
C SER A 239 -8.17 5.89 33.98
N GLU A 240 -7.88 6.88 34.84
CA GLU A 240 -7.65 6.66 36.27
C GLU A 240 -8.88 6.01 36.95
N GLU A 241 -10.08 6.43 36.55
CA GLU A 241 -11.35 5.85 36.99
C GLU A 241 -11.50 4.36 36.61
N MET A 242 -10.98 3.93 35.45
CA MET A 242 -10.98 2.52 35.05
C MET A 242 -10.04 1.69 35.92
N LEU A 243 -8.88 2.24 36.27
CA LEU A 243 -7.90 1.59 37.14
C LEU A 243 -8.39 1.50 38.59
N GLU A 244 -9.18 2.46 39.05
CA GLU A 244 -9.81 2.41 40.37
C GLU A 244 -10.91 1.34 40.45
N LYS A 245 -11.70 1.19 39.37
CA LYS A 245 -12.81 0.22 39.31
C LYS A 245 -12.35 -1.22 39.03
N ASP A 246 -11.15 -1.40 38.49
CA ASP A 246 -10.58 -2.71 38.17
C ASP A 246 -9.16 -2.88 38.75
N PRO A 247 -9.02 -3.45 39.96
CA PRO A 247 -7.73 -3.71 40.60
C PRO A 247 -6.81 -4.64 39.80
N LYS A 248 -7.38 -5.53 38.96
CA LYS A 248 -6.60 -6.44 38.13
C LYS A 248 -5.95 -5.67 36.98
N LEU A 249 -6.73 -4.83 36.29
CA LEU A 249 -6.21 -3.93 35.26
C LEU A 249 -5.17 -2.95 35.81
N LYS A 250 -5.39 -2.43 37.03
CA LYS A 250 -4.41 -1.58 37.72
C LYS A 250 -3.07 -2.29 37.93
N LYS A 251 -3.12 -3.52 38.45
CA LYS A 251 -1.92 -4.34 38.65
C LYS A 251 -1.21 -4.64 37.32
N GLU A 252 -1.94 -5.02 36.28
CA GLU A 252 -1.38 -5.25 34.94
C GLU A 252 -0.65 -4.00 34.42
N MET A 253 -1.22 -2.81 34.64
CA MET A 253 -0.61 -1.55 34.21
C MET A 253 0.62 -1.15 35.03
N GLU A 254 0.63 -1.46 36.32
CA GLU A 254 1.80 -1.28 37.18
C GLU A 254 2.94 -2.23 36.79
N ASP A 255 2.63 -3.49 36.51
CA ASP A 255 3.60 -4.49 36.04
C ASP A 255 4.18 -4.09 34.67
N GLU A 256 3.34 -3.62 33.73
CA GLU A 256 3.81 -3.11 32.43
C GLU A 256 4.71 -1.88 32.60
N ARG A 257 4.33 -0.94 33.48
CA ARG A 257 5.17 0.24 33.78
C ARG A 257 6.53 -0.17 34.34
N LYS A 258 6.57 -1.13 35.27
CA LYS A 258 7.81 -1.67 35.83
C LYS A 258 8.68 -2.28 34.74
N MET A 259 8.10 -3.07 33.84
CA MET A 259 8.79 -3.64 32.69
C MET A 259 9.39 -2.54 31.78
N TYR A 260 8.66 -1.45 31.50
CA TYR A 260 9.20 -0.33 30.72
C TYR A 260 10.37 0.39 31.41
N GLU A 261 10.30 0.59 32.73
CA GLU A 261 11.40 1.19 33.49
C GLU A 261 12.66 0.30 33.46
N GLU A 262 12.50 -0.99 33.73
CA GLU A 262 13.60 -1.97 33.65
C GLU A 262 14.22 -2.00 32.26
N ARG A 263 13.39 -2.00 31.21
CA ARG A 263 13.83 -1.94 29.81
C ARG A 263 14.61 -0.65 29.54
N ARG A 264 14.13 0.51 29.99
CA ARG A 264 14.81 1.79 29.80
C ARG A 264 16.20 1.81 30.43
N ILE A 265 16.32 1.29 31.65
CA ILE A 265 17.60 1.16 32.35
C ILE A 265 18.53 0.25 31.56
N PHE A 266 18.05 -0.92 31.13
CA PHE A 266 18.82 -1.87 30.32
C PHE A 266 19.35 -1.22 29.03
N LEU A 267 18.54 -0.42 28.33
CA LEU A 267 18.93 0.23 27.08
C LEU A 267 20.05 1.26 27.24
N GLN A 268 20.14 1.90 28.41
CA GLN A 268 21.20 2.87 28.71
C GLN A 268 22.52 2.19 29.11
N GLN A 269 22.50 0.88 29.43
CA GLN A 269 23.70 0.15 29.79
C GLN A 269 24.61 -0.09 28.58
N LYS A 270 25.92 -0.25 28.88
CA LYS A 270 26.91 -0.65 27.89
C LYS A 270 26.59 -2.04 27.35
N ALA A 271 26.57 -2.19 26.02
CA ALA A 271 26.29 -3.46 25.38
C ALA A 271 27.44 -4.44 25.63
N THR A 272 27.14 -5.55 26.29
CA THR A 272 28.11 -6.61 26.53
C THR A 272 28.33 -7.45 25.27
N ARG A 273 29.37 -8.29 25.26
CA ARG A 273 29.60 -9.25 24.17
C ARG A 273 28.39 -10.18 24.00
N LYS A 274 27.79 -10.62 25.11
CA LYS A 274 26.63 -11.51 25.13
C LYS A 274 25.40 -10.86 24.49
N ASP A 275 25.13 -9.60 24.82
CA ASP A 275 23.99 -8.85 24.26
C ASP A 275 24.10 -8.74 22.74
N LYS A 276 25.31 -8.40 22.25
CA LYS A 276 25.60 -8.32 20.82
C LYS A 276 25.47 -9.66 20.11
N GLU A 277 25.99 -10.73 20.69
CA GLU A 277 25.87 -12.09 20.12
C GLU A 277 24.42 -12.55 20.07
N GLU A 278 23.62 -12.25 21.09
CA GLU A 278 22.19 -12.54 21.12
C GLU A 278 21.42 -11.74 20.07
N ALA A 279 21.70 -10.45 19.93
CA ALA A 279 21.08 -9.62 18.89
C ALA A 279 21.38 -10.12 17.47
N VAL A 280 22.64 -10.49 17.18
CA VAL A 280 23.00 -11.10 15.90
C VAL A 280 22.29 -12.44 15.69
N ARG A 281 22.10 -13.24 16.75
CA ARG A 281 21.34 -14.48 16.68
C ARG A 281 19.86 -14.23 16.37
N LYS A 282 19.24 -13.24 17.02
CA LYS A 282 17.85 -12.80 16.76
C LYS A 282 17.69 -12.36 15.29
N LEU A 283 18.59 -11.51 14.80
CA LEU A 283 18.63 -11.03 13.42
C LEU A 283 18.68 -12.19 12.40
N LYS A 284 19.54 -13.19 12.63
CA LYS A 284 19.64 -14.37 11.76
C LYS A 284 18.41 -15.28 11.86
N LYS A 285 17.78 -15.38 13.04
CA LYS A 285 16.55 -16.15 13.22
C LYS A 285 15.39 -15.54 12.43
N LEU A 286 15.27 -14.21 12.43
CA LEU A 286 14.30 -13.48 11.61
C LEU A 286 14.44 -13.84 10.13
N HIS A 287 15.68 -13.90 9.61
CA HIS A 287 15.96 -14.30 8.21
C HIS A 287 15.45 -15.71 7.85
N ASN A 288 15.68 -16.68 8.73
CA ASN A 288 15.28 -18.06 8.47
C ASN A 288 13.75 -18.23 8.57
N ASN A 289 13.09 -17.34 9.31
CA ASN A 289 11.66 -17.37 9.58
C ASN A 289 10.86 -16.34 8.77
N VAL A 290 11.44 -15.69 7.76
CA VAL A 290 10.73 -14.67 6.95
C VAL A 290 9.44 -15.22 6.34
N GLY A 291 9.40 -16.51 6.02
CA GLY A 291 8.19 -17.18 5.55
C GLY A 291 7.07 -17.30 6.60
N ILE A 292 7.38 -17.13 7.89
CA ILE A 292 6.42 -17.14 9.00
C ILE A 292 5.80 -15.74 9.17
N TYR A 293 6.57 -14.67 8.98
CA TYR A 293 6.09 -13.28 9.03
C TYR A 293 5.18 -12.86 7.86
N TYR A 294 4.93 -13.77 6.92
CA TYR A 294 3.92 -13.64 5.85
C TYR A 294 2.72 -14.52 6.20
N GLN A 295 2.14 -14.26 7.37
CA GLN A 295 0.89 -14.80 7.94
C GLN A 295 0.03 -13.59 8.33
#